data_AF-A0A2W0BIQ2-F1
#
_entry.id   AF-A0A2W0BIQ2-F1
#
_cell.length_a   1.000
_cell.length_b   1.000
_cell.length_c   1.000
_cell.angle_alpha   90.00
_cell.angle_beta   90.00
_cell.angle_gamma   90.00
#
_symmetry.space_group_name_H-M   'P 1'
#
loop_
_entity.id
_entity.type
_entity.pdbx_description
1 polymer ?
#
loop_
_entity_poly.entity_id
_entity_poly.type
_entity_poly.pdbx_seq_one_letter_code
_entity_poly.pdbx_strand_id
1 'polypeptide(L)'
;MNCRVFCAAVLALLTAPIAGHAQSLGEIARQQKDSKSQKSNTQPASPPKKVYTDENIGKSESTDAGKAPAAGKPATNSATEKEKNQPAASADQLRANIQKKKDLIVALQQRIDKLQASVNFVQNNRNIYTNAPEYNEHQHQKELAVERLKAELEQQKAELSDLQDQARDQGFGNSVYQ
;
A
#
# COMPACT_ATOMS: atom_id res chain seq x y z
N MET A 1 -28.59 -59.88 -3.65
CA MET A 1 -27.53 -60.38 -2.76
C MET A 1 -26.49 -59.28 -2.60
N ASN A 2 -26.30 -58.85 -1.35
CA ASN A 2 -25.47 -57.75 -0.93
C ASN A 2 -24.00 -58.18 -0.89
N CYS A 3 -23.08 -57.32 -1.30
CA CYS A 3 -21.69 -57.36 -0.82
C CYS A 3 -21.19 -55.93 -0.64
N ARG A 4 -21.74 -55.27 0.38
CA ARG A 4 -21.06 -54.17 1.06
C ARG A 4 -20.10 -54.80 2.07
N VAL A 5 -19.03 -54.06 2.37
CA VAL A 5 -18.06 -54.31 3.45
C VAL A 5 -16.93 -55.25 3.05
N PHE A 6 -15.90 -54.68 2.39
CA PHE A 6 -14.53 -55.12 2.63
C PHE A 6 -13.81 -54.07 3.45
N CYS A 7 -13.16 -54.59 4.49
CA CYS A 7 -12.65 -53.92 5.65
C CYS A 7 -11.61 -52.84 5.37
N ALA A 8 -11.68 -51.83 6.24
CA ALA A 8 -10.59 -50.98 6.65
C ALA A 8 -9.25 -51.73 6.82
N ALA A 9 -8.19 -51.17 6.24
CA ALA A 9 -6.81 -51.21 6.71
C ALA A 9 -6.06 -50.07 6.00
N VAL A 10 -5.95 -48.90 6.62
CA VAL A 10 -4.71 -48.39 7.21
C VAL A 10 -3.54 -48.37 6.20
N LEU A 11 -3.30 -47.21 5.58
CA LEU A 11 -1.95 -46.67 5.49
C LEU A 11 -2.01 -45.14 5.35
N ALA A 12 -1.87 -44.49 6.50
CA ALA A 12 -1.36 -43.13 6.57
C ALA A 12 0.07 -43.11 6.04
N LEU A 13 0.35 -42.27 5.05
CA LEU A 13 1.57 -41.47 4.86
C LEU A 13 1.61 -40.98 3.41
N LEU A 14 1.51 -39.67 3.21
CA LEU A 14 2.31 -38.85 2.27
C LEU A 14 1.70 -37.45 2.17
N THR A 15 1.67 -36.75 3.31
CA THR A 15 1.67 -35.28 3.32
C THR A 15 3.08 -34.83 2.95
N ALA A 16 3.33 -34.58 1.65
CA ALA A 16 4.53 -33.90 1.22
C ALA A 16 4.30 -32.38 1.34
N PRO A 17 5.02 -31.65 2.20
CA PRO A 17 5.08 -30.20 2.07
C PRO A 17 5.94 -29.92 0.83
N ILE A 18 5.32 -29.44 -0.24
CA ILE A 18 6.06 -28.77 -1.31
C ILE A 18 6.55 -27.47 -0.67
N ALA A 19 7.78 -27.48 -0.14
CA ALA A 19 8.47 -26.27 0.27
C ALA A 19 8.83 -25.48 -1.00
N GLY A 20 7.82 -24.82 -1.57
CA GLY A 20 8.02 -23.77 -2.54
C GLY A 20 8.81 -22.68 -1.86
N HIS A 21 10.11 -22.60 -2.16
CA HIS A 21 10.88 -21.39 -1.95
C HIS A 21 10.30 -20.33 -2.89
N ALA A 22 9.19 -19.71 -2.46
CA ALA A 22 8.75 -18.45 -3.00
C ALA A 22 9.83 -17.44 -2.61
N GLN A 23 10.83 -17.28 -3.47
CA GLN A 23 11.78 -16.18 -3.34
C GLN A 23 10.96 -14.90 -3.42
N SER A 24 10.73 -14.32 -2.25
CA SER A 24 10.04 -13.05 -2.09
C SER A 24 10.68 -12.02 -3.02
N LEU A 25 9.87 -11.25 -3.74
CA LEU A 25 10.35 -10.15 -4.58
C LEU A 25 11.15 -9.11 -3.76
N GLY A 26 10.96 -9.08 -2.44
CA GLY A 26 11.79 -8.29 -1.52
C GLY A 26 13.25 -8.78 -1.42
N GLU A 27 13.51 -10.08 -1.60
CA GLU A 27 14.85 -10.67 -1.59
C GLU A 27 15.66 -10.23 -2.83
N ILE A 28 15.00 -10.15 -3.99
CA ILE A 28 15.61 -9.66 -5.25
C ILE A 28 15.97 -8.18 -5.14
N ALA A 29 15.13 -7.36 -4.49
CA ALA A 29 15.42 -5.95 -4.26
C ALA A 29 16.64 -5.74 -3.33
N ARG A 30 16.83 -6.61 -2.33
CA ARG A 30 18.05 -6.59 -1.48
C ARG A 30 19.29 -7.02 -2.27
N GLN A 31 19.22 -8.10 -3.06
CA GLN A 31 20.34 -8.55 -3.89
C GLN A 31 20.79 -7.49 -4.91
N GLN A 32 19.88 -6.70 -5.48
CA GLN A 32 20.26 -5.60 -6.38
C GLN A 32 20.95 -4.44 -5.64
N LYS A 33 20.60 -4.18 -4.38
CA LYS A 33 21.28 -3.20 -3.54
C LYS A 33 22.66 -3.69 -3.11
N ASP A 34 22.79 -4.96 -2.76
CA ASP A 34 24.05 -5.58 -2.34
C ASP A 34 25.04 -5.69 -3.50
N SER A 35 24.56 -6.06 -4.71
CA SER A 35 25.39 -6.10 -5.93
C SER A 35 25.89 -4.72 -6.36
N LYS A 36 25.15 -3.64 -6.07
CA LYS A 36 25.59 -2.25 -6.28
C LYS A 36 26.62 -1.80 -5.23
N SER A 37 26.55 -2.35 -4.03
CA SER A 37 27.43 -2.03 -2.90
C SER A 37 28.80 -2.71 -3.01
N GLN A 38 28.88 -3.84 -3.72
CA GLN A 38 30.15 -4.54 -3.95
C GLN A 38 30.98 -3.97 -5.12
N LYS A 39 30.36 -3.20 -6.03
CA LYS A 39 31.05 -2.55 -7.16
C LYS A 39 31.63 -1.16 -6.82
N SER A 40 31.42 -0.66 -5.60
CA SER A 40 31.92 0.66 -5.17
C SER A 40 33.23 0.63 -4.39
N ASN A 41 33.92 -0.51 -4.27
CA ASN A 41 35.15 -0.61 -3.47
C ASN A 41 36.45 -0.34 -4.23
N THR A 42 36.40 0.39 -5.35
CA THR A 42 37.59 0.84 -6.08
C THR A 42 37.45 2.28 -6.56
N GLN A 43 37.45 3.26 -5.65
CA GLN A 43 38.23 4.51 -5.80
C GLN A 43 38.01 5.47 -4.61
N PRO A 44 38.98 6.37 -4.34
CA PRO A 44 39.15 7.06 -3.07
C PRO A 44 38.42 8.41 -2.98
N ALA A 45 38.25 8.81 -1.71
CA ALA A 45 38.24 10.17 -1.17
C ALA A 45 37.12 11.15 -1.61
N SER A 46 36.21 11.34 -0.64
CA SER A 46 35.34 12.49 -0.43
C SER A 46 35.99 13.87 -0.65
N PRO A 47 35.16 14.88 -0.98
CA PRO A 47 35.19 16.12 -0.19
C PRO A 47 33.84 16.43 0.51
N PRO A 48 33.88 17.16 1.64
CA PRO A 48 32.75 17.31 2.56
C PRO A 48 31.63 18.19 1.99
N LYS A 49 30.40 17.64 1.98
CA LYS A 49 29.20 18.40 1.65
C LYS A 49 28.84 19.29 2.85
N LYS A 50 29.15 20.59 2.73
CA LYS A 50 28.83 21.62 3.72
C LYS A 50 27.33 21.60 4.04
N VAL A 51 27.01 21.33 5.30
CA VAL A 51 25.68 21.52 5.87
C VAL A 51 25.51 23.03 6.08
N TYR A 52 24.59 23.64 5.34
CA TYR A 52 24.13 24.99 5.63
C TYR A 52 22.96 24.87 6.60
N THR A 53 23.24 25.01 7.90
CA THR A 53 22.23 25.23 8.93
C THR A 53 21.82 26.70 8.88
N ASP A 54 20.52 26.96 8.90
CA ASP A 54 19.87 28.28 8.81
C ASP A 54 20.03 29.07 10.14
N GLU A 55 21.27 29.21 10.62
CA GLU A 55 21.61 29.89 11.88
C GLU A 55 22.56 31.09 11.67
N ASN A 56 22.63 31.64 10.45
CA ASN A 56 23.48 32.79 10.19
C ASN A 56 22.85 33.78 9.20
N ILE A 57 21.74 34.40 9.62
CA ILE A 57 21.33 35.71 9.11
C ILE A 57 21.71 36.74 10.17
N GLY A 58 22.59 37.64 9.74
CA GLY A 58 23.43 38.43 10.61
C GLY A 58 22.69 39.51 11.39
N LYS A 59 23.21 39.70 12.59
CA LYS A 59 23.09 40.92 13.39
C LYS A 59 23.74 42.07 12.63
N SER A 60 22.94 42.99 12.11
CA SER A 60 23.39 44.29 11.61
C SER A 60 22.77 45.36 12.48
N GLU A 61 23.62 46.02 13.26
CA GLU A 61 23.29 47.18 14.06
C GLU A 61 22.88 48.35 13.17
N SER A 62 21.81 49.04 13.53
CA SER A 62 21.64 50.46 13.24
C SER A 62 21.01 51.09 14.47
N THR A 63 21.85 51.85 15.14
CA THR A 63 21.59 52.81 16.20
C THR A 63 20.61 53.87 15.72
N ASP A 64 19.50 54.10 16.44
CA ASP A 64 19.16 55.43 16.93
C ASP A 64 18.21 55.34 18.15
N ALA A 65 18.33 56.34 19.01
CA ALA A 65 17.94 56.39 20.40
C ALA A 65 16.44 56.55 20.67
N GLY A 66 15.99 55.99 21.80
CA GLY A 66 14.61 56.21 22.28
C GLY A 66 14.26 55.59 23.63
N LYS A 67 14.95 56.01 24.71
CA LYS A 67 14.44 56.18 26.10
C LYS A 67 13.72 55.01 26.81
N ALA A 68 14.38 54.44 27.81
CA ALA A 68 13.86 53.52 28.84
C ALA A 68 12.97 54.23 29.92
N PRO A 69 12.53 53.57 31.00
CA PRO A 69 11.76 52.31 31.15
C PRO A 69 10.49 52.51 32.04
N ALA A 70 9.53 51.58 32.04
CA ALA A 70 8.61 51.43 33.17
C ALA A 70 8.08 49.99 33.30
N ALA A 71 8.09 49.52 34.54
CA ALA A 71 7.80 48.17 34.99
C ALA A 71 6.32 47.78 34.86
N GLY A 72 6.06 46.47 34.75
CA GLY A 72 4.72 45.92 34.95
C GLY A 72 4.51 44.53 34.33
N LYS A 73 4.94 43.48 35.02
CA LYS A 73 4.23 42.19 34.98
C LYS A 73 2.93 42.38 35.79
N PRO A 74 1.79 41.77 35.39
CA PRO A 74 1.61 40.35 35.59
C PRO A 74 1.02 39.60 34.39
N ALA A 75 1.20 38.28 34.45
CA ALA A 75 0.73 37.30 33.51
C ALA A 75 -0.76 37.47 33.19
N THR A 76 -1.06 37.66 31.90
CA THR A 76 -2.36 37.27 31.36
C THR A 76 -2.11 36.02 30.53
N ASN A 77 -2.42 34.87 31.13
CA ASN A 77 -2.64 33.62 30.41
C ASN A 77 -3.80 33.85 29.45
N SER A 78 -3.54 34.45 28.28
CA SER A 78 -4.40 34.27 27.13
C SER A 78 -3.95 32.98 26.48
N ALA A 79 -4.40 31.88 27.07
CA ALA A 79 -4.56 30.65 26.33
C ALA A 79 -5.50 31.03 25.18
N THR A 80 -4.92 31.29 24.01
CA THR A 80 -5.65 31.26 22.76
C THR A 80 -6.22 29.86 22.68
N GLU A 81 -7.51 29.75 23.00
CA GLU A 81 -8.35 28.63 22.66
C GLU A 81 -8.19 28.42 21.16
N LYS A 82 -7.26 27.53 20.80
CA LYS A 82 -7.13 27.01 19.45
C LYS A 82 -8.42 26.25 19.18
N GLU A 83 -9.32 26.96 18.50
CA GLU A 83 -10.38 26.46 17.64
C GLU A 83 -10.41 24.93 17.52
N LYS A 84 -11.32 24.35 18.29
CA LYS A 84 -11.74 22.95 18.20
C LYS A 84 -12.64 22.73 16.96
N ASN A 85 -12.30 23.35 15.83
CA ASN A 85 -13.16 23.43 14.63
C ASN A 85 -12.59 22.72 13.38
N GLN A 86 -11.50 21.96 13.52
CA GLN A 86 -10.94 21.14 12.43
C GLN A 86 -11.32 19.64 12.36
N PRO A 87 -12.14 19.01 13.23
CA PRO A 87 -12.34 17.56 13.14
C PRO A 87 -13.39 17.10 12.11
N ALA A 88 -14.51 17.81 11.94
CA ALA A 88 -15.64 17.30 11.16
C ALA A 88 -15.37 17.27 9.64
N ALA A 89 -14.88 18.38 9.07
CA ALA A 89 -14.60 18.46 7.64
C ALA A 89 -13.52 17.47 7.18
N SER A 90 -12.53 17.17 8.04
CA SER A 90 -11.50 16.17 7.77
C SER A 90 -12.04 14.74 7.86
N ALA A 91 -12.90 14.45 8.85
CA ALA A 91 -13.55 13.16 9.00
C ALA A 91 -14.45 12.83 7.81
N ASP A 92 -15.22 13.79 7.30
CA ASP A 92 -16.09 13.62 6.14
C ASP A 92 -15.28 13.34 4.86
N GLN A 93 -14.15 14.04 4.67
CA GLN A 93 -13.23 13.77 3.56
C GLN A 93 -12.67 12.35 3.62
N LEU A 94 -12.25 11.91 4.80
CA LEU A 94 -11.71 10.57 4.99
C LEU A 94 -12.76 9.49 4.74
N ARG A 95 -14.00 9.72 5.21
CA ARG A 95 -15.14 8.83 4.94
C ARG A 95 -15.41 8.72 3.43
N ALA A 96 -15.45 9.86 2.74
CA ALA A 96 -15.66 9.88 1.29
C ALA A 96 -14.56 9.13 0.53
N ASN A 97 -13.29 9.26 0.96
CA ASN A 97 -12.18 8.53 0.35
C ASN A 97 -12.27 7.03 0.61
N ILE A 98 -12.57 6.61 1.84
CA ILE A 98 -12.80 5.20 2.18
C ILE A 98 -13.93 4.61 1.35
N GLN A 99 -15.04 5.33 1.19
CA GLN A 99 -16.16 4.85 0.39
C GLN A 99 -15.77 4.70 -1.09
N LYS A 100 -15.10 5.70 -1.67
CA LYS A 100 -14.58 5.61 -3.06
C LYS A 100 -13.65 4.41 -3.26
N LYS A 101 -12.76 4.13 -2.30
CA LYS A 101 -11.86 2.97 -2.36
C LYS A 101 -12.62 1.65 -2.29
N LYS A 102 -13.64 1.54 -1.41
CA LYS A 102 -14.52 0.36 -1.36
C LYS A 102 -15.24 0.15 -2.69
N ASP A 103 -15.82 1.20 -3.26
CA ASP A 103 -16.54 1.12 -4.54
C ASP A 103 -15.60 0.68 -5.68
N LEU A 104 -14.37 1.21 -5.69
CA LEU A 104 -13.35 0.82 -6.65
C LEU A 104 -12.94 -0.66 -6.50
N ILE A 105 -12.78 -1.15 -5.27
CA ILE A 105 -12.48 -2.57 -5.01
C ILE A 105 -13.61 -3.46 -5.53
N VAL A 106 -14.87 -3.09 -5.30
CA VAL A 106 -16.02 -3.82 -5.83
C VAL A 106 -16.00 -3.83 -7.36
N ALA A 107 -15.74 -2.69 -7.99
CA ALA A 107 -15.66 -2.60 -9.45
C ALA A 107 -14.51 -3.45 -10.03
N LEU A 108 -13.33 -3.44 -9.39
CA LEU A 108 -12.20 -4.27 -9.78
C LEU A 108 -12.52 -5.76 -9.64
N GLN A 109 -13.14 -6.17 -8.53
CA GLN A 109 -13.54 -7.55 -8.31
C GLN A 109 -14.51 -8.03 -9.39
N GLN A 110 -15.54 -7.24 -9.69
CA GLN A 110 -16.49 -7.56 -10.77
C GLN A 110 -15.80 -7.69 -12.13
N ARG A 111 -14.82 -6.84 -12.42
CA ARG A 111 -14.07 -6.89 -13.67
C ARG A 111 -13.20 -8.14 -13.76
N ILE A 112 -12.54 -8.52 -12.66
CA ILE A 112 -11.78 -9.77 -12.55
C ILE A 112 -12.72 -10.96 -12.78
N ASP A 113 -13.85 -11.01 -12.07
CA ASP A 113 -14.80 -12.13 -12.15
C ASP A 113 -15.33 -12.29 -13.58
N LYS A 114 -15.69 -11.20 -14.26
CA LYS A 114 -16.15 -11.21 -15.65
C LYS A 114 -15.07 -11.72 -16.61
N LEU A 115 -13.84 -11.26 -16.44
CA LEU A 115 -12.74 -11.63 -17.33
C LEU A 115 -12.33 -13.09 -17.11
N GLN A 116 -12.27 -13.52 -15.85
CA GLN A 116 -11.96 -14.90 -15.46
C GLN A 116 -13.07 -15.86 -15.88
N ALA A 117 -14.34 -15.47 -15.79
CA ALA A 117 -15.45 -16.24 -16.34
C ALA A 117 -15.32 -16.42 -17.86
N SER A 118 -14.86 -15.39 -18.59
CA SER A 118 -14.59 -15.52 -20.02
C SER A 118 -13.44 -16.47 -20.32
N VAL A 119 -12.36 -16.45 -19.54
CA VAL A 119 -11.23 -17.38 -19.71
C VAL A 119 -11.69 -18.81 -19.42
N ASN A 120 -12.38 -19.01 -18.30
CA ASN A 120 -12.89 -20.33 -17.89
C ASN A 120 -13.90 -20.90 -18.88
N PHE A 121 -14.80 -20.07 -19.41
CA PHE A 121 -15.76 -20.50 -20.44
C PHE A 121 -15.04 -21.10 -21.64
N VAL A 122 -13.96 -20.45 -22.09
CA VAL A 122 -13.16 -20.91 -23.22
C VAL A 122 -12.38 -22.18 -22.89
N GLN A 123 -11.72 -22.22 -21.73
CA GLN A 123 -10.98 -23.39 -21.27
C GLN A 123 -11.90 -24.62 -21.14
N ASN A 124 -13.13 -24.42 -20.65
CA ASN A 124 -14.13 -25.49 -20.50
C ASN A 124 -14.72 -25.95 -21.85
N ASN A 125 -14.69 -25.10 -22.87
CA ASN A 125 -15.19 -25.40 -24.22
C ASN A 125 -14.04 -25.52 -25.24
N ARG A 126 -12.86 -25.95 -24.79
CA ARG A 126 -11.63 -25.94 -25.59
C ARG A 126 -11.78 -26.71 -26.91
N ASN A 127 -12.56 -27.78 -26.93
CA ASN A 127 -12.88 -28.57 -28.13
C ASN A 127 -13.60 -27.78 -29.24
N ILE A 128 -14.29 -26.69 -28.90
CA ILE A 128 -14.97 -25.81 -29.87
C ILE A 128 -14.01 -24.76 -30.43
N TYR A 129 -12.99 -24.35 -29.65
CA TYR A 129 -12.10 -23.24 -29.96
C TYR A 129 -10.66 -23.65 -30.27
N THR A 130 -10.36 -24.95 -30.28
CA THR A 130 -9.07 -25.50 -30.67
C THR A 130 -8.81 -25.23 -32.15
N ASN A 131 -7.66 -24.60 -32.45
CA ASN A 131 -6.95 -24.52 -33.74
C ASN A 131 -6.70 -23.12 -34.33
N ALA A 132 -6.98 -22.03 -33.61
CA ALA A 132 -6.61 -20.67 -34.04
C ALA A 132 -5.46 -20.09 -33.18
N PRO A 133 -4.25 -19.87 -33.72
CA PRO A 133 -3.14 -19.25 -32.99
C PRO A 133 -3.49 -17.89 -32.38
N GLU A 134 -4.23 -17.05 -33.14
CA GLU A 134 -4.70 -15.73 -32.69
C GLU A 134 -5.62 -15.83 -31.47
N TYR A 135 -6.43 -16.88 -31.42
CA TYR A 135 -7.33 -17.13 -30.30
C TYR A 135 -6.57 -17.47 -29.02
N ASN A 136 -5.53 -18.29 -29.12
CA ASN A 136 -4.66 -18.63 -27.98
C ASN A 136 -3.95 -17.38 -27.44
N GLU A 137 -3.43 -16.53 -28.32
CA GLU A 137 -2.81 -15.26 -27.92
C GLU A 137 -3.80 -14.35 -27.19
N HIS A 138 -5.03 -14.24 -27.70
CA HIS A 138 -6.06 -13.44 -27.05
C HIS A 138 -6.47 -14.00 -25.67
N GLN A 139 -6.51 -15.33 -25.49
CA GLN A 139 -6.73 -15.92 -24.15
C GLN A 139 -5.57 -15.61 -23.21
N HIS A 140 -4.33 -15.72 -23.68
CA HIS A 140 -3.15 -15.38 -22.89
C HIS A 140 -3.17 -13.91 -22.45
N GLN A 141 -3.54 -12.99 -23.34
CA GLN A 141 -3.68 -11.58 -23.00
C GLN A 141 -4.76 -11.33 -21.93
N LYS A 142 -5.88 -12.07 -21.96
CA LYS A 142 -6.89 -12.01 -20.91
C LYS A 142 -6.36 -12.50 -19.57
N GLU A 143 -5.62 -13.60 -19.56
CA GLU A 143 -4.99 -14.13 -18.34
C GLU A 143 -4.02 -13.10 -17.74
N LEU A 144 -3.16 -12.50 -18.55
CA LEU A 144 -2.27 -11.40 -18.11
C LEU A 144 -3.05 -10.20 -17.58
N ALA A 145 -4.18 -9.85 -18.20
CA ALA A 145 -5.03 -8.77 -17.72
C ALA A 145 -5.71 -9.11 -16.38
N VAL A 146 -6.12 -10.37 -16.15
CA VAL A 146 -6.62 -10.82 -14.84
C VAL A 146 -5.55 -10.65 -13.77
N GLU A 147 -4.31 -11.08 -14.03
CA GLU A 147 -3.22 -10.97 -13.06
C GLU A 147 -2.87 -9.50 -12.74
N ARG A 148 -2.87 -8.62 -13.74
CA ARG A 148 -2.69 -7.18 -13.52
C ARG A 148 -3.81 -6.59 -12.66
N LEU A 149 -5.06 -6.93 -12.94
CA LEU A 149 -6.21 -6.45 -12.17
C LEU A 149 -6.19 -6.98 -10.73
N LYS A 150 -5.74 -8.22 -10.49
CA LYS A 150 -5.54 -8.75 -9.14
C LYS A 150 -4.47 -7.98 -8.37
N ALA A 151 -3.34 -7.65 -9.02
CA ALA A 151 -2.30 -6.84 -8.39
C ALA A 151 -2.84 -5.44 -8.02
N GLU A 152 -3.62 -4.81 -8.91
CA GLU A 152 -4.27 -3.53 -8.64
C GLU A 152 -5.30 -3.64 -7.50
N LEU A 153 -6.10 -4.72 -7.47
CA LEU A 153 -7.07 -4.99 -6.40
C LEU A 153 -6.37 -5.06 -5.03
N GLU A 154 -5.27 -5.79 -4.92
CA GLU A 154 -4.52 -5.92 -3.67
C GLU A 154 -3.89 -4.58 -3.25
N GLN A 155 -3.39 -3.79 -4.20
CA GLN A 155 -2.93 -2.43 -3.92
C GLN A 155 -4.07 -1.56 -3.37
N GLN A 156 -5.25 -1.60 -3.99
CA GLN A 156 -6.40 -0.80 -3.52
C GLN A 156 -6.90 -1.25 -2.13
N LYS A 157 -6.83 -2.54 -1.82
CA LYS A 157 -7.12 -3.05 -0.47
C LYS A 157 -6.10 -2.56 0.56
N ALA A 158 -4.82 -2.55 0.21
CA ALA A 158 -3.77 -2.03 1.10
C ALA A 158 -3.98 -0.53 1.37
N GLU A 159 -4.21 0.27 0.32
CA GLU A 159 -4.49 1.70 0.47
C GLU A 159 -5.76 1.98 1.29
N LEU A 160 -6.79 1.13 1.16
CA LEU A 160 -7.98 1.21 2.00
C LEU A 160 -7.65 0.91 3.48
N SER A 161 -6.81 -0.09 3.75
CA SER A 161 -6.36 -0.39 5.12
C SER A 161 -5.60 0.80 5.72
N ASP A 162 -4.66 1.37 4.97
CA ASP A 162 -3.86 2.51 5.41
C ASP A 162 -4.74 3.74 5.74
N LEU A 163 -5.76 4.01 4.92
CA LEU A 163 -6.73 5.09 5.19
C LEU A 163 -7.55 4.83 6.46
N GLN A 164 -7.90 3.57 6.73
CA GLN A 164 -8.63 3.18 7.93
C GLN A 164 -7.76 3.27 9.18
N ASP A 165 -6.48 2.90 9.08
CA ASP A 165 -5.51 3.05 10.17
C ASP A 165 -5.23 4.52 10.44
N GLN A 166 -5.07 5.34 9.39
CA GLN A 166 -4.98 6.79 9.52
C GLN A 166 -6.23 7.39 10.22
N ALA A 167 -7.43 6.87 9.94
CA ALA A 167 -8.64 7.30 10.64
C ALA A 167 -8.62 6.94 12.13
N ARG A 168 -8.06 5.78 12.48
CA ARG A 168 -7.90 5.34 13.88
C ARG A 168 -6.89 6.22 14.60
N ASP A 169 -5.74 6.50 13.98
CA ASP A 169 -4.67 7.31 14.55
C ASP A 169 -5.09 8.77 14.80
N GLN A 170 -5.94 9.31 13.92
CA GLN A 170 -6.51 10.65 14.09
C GLN A 170 -7.68 10.71 15.08
N GLY A 171 -8.06 9.57 15.69
CA GLY A 171 -9.14 9.49 16.66
C GLY A 171 -10.54 9.64 16.05
N PHE A 172 -10.67 9.52 14.73
CA PHE A 172 -11.98 9.59 14.07
C PHE A 172 -12.84 8.34 14.32
N GLY A 173 -12.25 7.25 14.83
CA GLY A 173 -12.97 6.11 15.40
C GLY A 173 -14.14 5.66 14.51
N ASN A 174 -15.31 5.47 15.11
CA ASN A 174 -16.50 4.97 14.40
C ASN A 174 -17.11 5.99 13.41
N SER A 175 -16.72 7.26 13.44
CA SER A 175 -17.32 8.30 12.58
C SER A 175 -16.99 8.13 11.10
N VAL A 176 -15.99 7.31 10.74
CA VAL A 176 -15.57 7.10 9.34
C VAL A 176 -16.12 5.78 8.76
N TYR A 177 -16.71 4.94 9.61
CA TYR A 177 -17.17 3.59 9.23
C TYR A 177 -18.70 3.45 9.10
N GLN A 178 -19.46 4.45 9.57
CA GLN A 178 -20.92 4.51 9.43
C GLN A 178 -21.34 4.98 8.04
#